data_AF-A0A2V9DQH1-F1
#
_entry.id   AF-A0A2V9DQH1-F1
#
_cell.length_a   1.000
_cell.length_b   1.000
_cell.length_c   1.000
_cell.angle_alpha   90.00
_cell.angle_beta   90.00
_cell.angle_gamma   90.00
#
_symmetry.space_group_name_H-M   'P 1'
#
loop_
_entity.id
_entity.type
_entity.pdbx_description
1 polymer ?
#
loop_
_entity_poly.entity_id
_entity_poly.type
_entity_poly.pdbx_seq_one_letter_code
_entity_poly.pdbx_strand_id
1 'polypeptide(L)'
;KRPTSALCDGCHSVNFNIRDHSVTEWNVGCERCHGPGGEHVASPSRANIQNPARMDYVHASDTCVQCHSQGRPLTNPIEGKYYDWPVGFHVGFNLQDYWQLEEHTLGETSFTHFPDGTAHKNRMQGNDFVQSVMYRRGVTCFSCHDVHGTGNYAELRLPPNQICFTCHGPGMPNGPRTATLEEHTHHRAGTPGSECVSCHMPAIETTLANVNVHAHTFQFITPAMTEKYKIPNACTSCHTDKTIAWATDALRHWPERSPWRIE
;
A
#
# COMPACT_ATOMS: atom_id res chain seq x y z
N LYS A 1 -9.92 22.94 16.27
CA LYS A 1 -9.70 21.76 17.14
C LYS A 1 -9.55 20.55 16.24
N ARG A 2 -8.55 19.68 16.48
CA ARG A 2 -8.42 18.42 15.73
C ARG A 2 -9.62 17.52 16.06
N PRO A 3 -10.33 16.95 15.09
CA PRO A 3 -11.35 15.96 15.38
C PRO A 3 -10.67 14.69 15.91
N THR A 4 -10.99 14.32 17.16
CA THR A 4 -10.53 13.10 17.83
C THR A 4 -11.69 12.11 17.92
N SER A 5 -11.40 10.82 17.77
CA SER A 5 -12.41 9.75 17.78
C SER A 5 -11.75 8.44 18.17
N ALA A 6 -12.48 7.58 18.88
CA ALA A 6 -12.06 6.19 19.17
C ALA A 6 -11.67 5.41 17.90
N LEU A 7 -12.23 5.78 16.73
CA LEU A 7 -11.91 5.17 15.45
C LEU A 7 -10.57 5.66 14.85
N CYS A 8 -10.09 6.83 15.25
CA CYS A 8 -8.97 7.52 14.60
C CYS A 8 -7.72 7.61 15.49
N ASP A 9 -7.91 7.81 16.79
CA ASP A 9 -6.87 8.35 17.66
C ASP A 9 -5.68 7.40 17.83
N GLY A 10 -5.90 6.08 17.80
CA GLY A 10 -4.79 5.13 17.92
C GLY A 10 -3.88 5.07 16.70
N CYS A 11 -4.36 5.42 15.50
CA CYS A 11 -3.48 5.56 14.33
C CYS A 11 -2.76 6.92 14.30
N HIS A 12 -3.29 7.93 14.99
CA HIS A 12 -2.85 9.32 14.92
C HIS A 12 -2.20 9.82 16.24
N SER A 13 -1.71 8.91 17.06
CA SER A 13 -1.01 9.21 18.30
C SER A 13 -0.06 8.09 18.71
N VAL A 14 0.78 8.41 19.69
CA VAL A 14 1.63 7.44 20.39
C VAL A 14 0.95 7.05 21.71
N ASN A 15 0.80 5.74 21.92
CA ASN A 15 0.26 5.12 23.14
C ASN A 15 -1.12 5.68 23.57
N PHE A 16 -2.09 5.75 22.66
CA PHE A 16 -3.46 6.11 23.02
C PHE A 16 -4.03 5.13 24.05
N ASN A 17 -4.37 5.64 25.23
CA ASN A 17 -5.03 4.86 26.27
C ASN A 17 -6.55 4.94 26.12
N ILE A 18 -7.21 3.82 25.84
CA ILE A 18 -8.65 3.76 25.56
C ILE A 18 -9.54 4.09 26.77
N ARG A 19 -9.00 4.06 28.00
CA ARG A 19 -9.77 4.28 29.24
C ARG A 19 -9.85 5.74 29.62
N ASP A 20 -8.71 6.42 29.63
CA ASP A 20 -8.59 7.84 30.02
C ASP A 20 -8.35 8.79 28.85
N HIS A 21 -8.17 8.25 27.63
CA HIS A 21 -7.88 8.98 26.39
C HIS A 21 -6.58 9.81 26.44
N SER A 22 -5.65 9.45 27.32
CA SER A 22 -4.31 10.03 27.33
C SER A 22 -3.48 9.53 26.13
N VAL A 23 -2.55 10.38 25.69
CA VAL A 23 -1.56 10.07 24.66
C VAL A 23 -0.19 10.50 25.14
N THR A 24 0.86 9.80 24.72
CA THR A 24 2.25 10.24 24.93
C THR A 24 2.56 11.42 24.01
N GLU A 25 2.16 11.31 22.74
CA GLU A 25 2.36 12.31 21.70
C GLU A 25 1.22 12.26 20.69
N TRP A 26 0.80 13.40 20.15
CA TRP A 26 -0.10 13.46 19.00
C TRP A 26 0.69 13.38 17.70
N ASN A 27 0.09 12.81 16.65
CA ASN A 27 0.71 12.44 15.38
C ASN A 27 1.46 11.10 15.42
N VAL A 28 1.98 10.72 14.26
CA VAL A 28 2.86 9.56 14.10
C VAL A 28 4.25 9.97 14.56
N GLY A 29 4.53 9.81 15.86
CA GLY A 29 5.84 10.05 16.46
C GLY A 29 6.79 8.85 16.33
N CYS A 30 8.05 9.03 16.73
CA CYS A 30 9.11 8.02 16.59
C CYS A 30 8.69 6.66 17.19
N GLU A 31 8.11 6.70 18.39
CA GLU A 31 7.73 5.52 19.16
C GLU A 31 6.56 4.73 18.54
N ARG A 32 5.83 5.31 17.57
CA ARG A 32 4.78 4.57 16.83
C ARG A 32 5.38 3.47 15.94
N CYS A 33 6.62 3.66 15.48
CA CYS A 33 7.36 2.70 14.66
C CYS A 33 8.53 2.05 15.42
N HIS A 34 9.05 2.72 16.45
CA HIS A 34 10.23 2.28 17.20
C HIS A 34 9.92 1.75 18.61
N GLY A 35 8.63 1.71 18.99
CA GLY A 35 8.22 1.33 20.34
C GLY A 35 8.65 2.35 21.40
N PRO A 36 8.34 2.10 22.68
CA PRO A 36 8.70 3.01 23.78
C PRO A 36 10.22 3.20 23.89
N GLY A 37 10.68 4.45 23.92
CA GLY A 37 12.10 4.83 23.93
C GLY A 37 12.66 5.21 25.30
N GLY A 38 11.86 5.15 26.37
CA GLY A 38 12.28 5.58 27.71
C GLY A 38 13.55 4.88 28.23
N GLU A 39 13.63 3.55 28.08
CA GLU A 39 14.82 2.78 28.44
C GLU A 39 16.02 3.13 27.54
N HIS A 40 15.76 3.34 26.25
CA HIS A 40 16.79 3.73 25.28
C HIS A 40 17.41 5.09 25.63
N VAL A 41 16.61 6.08 26.04
CA VAL A 41 17.12 7.39 26.47
C VAL A 41 17.96 7.28 27.74
N ALA A 42 17.53 6.44 28.69
CA ALA A 42 18.25 6.25 29.96
C ALA A 42 19.57 5.47 29.81
N SER A 43 19.60 4.48 28.90
CA SER A 43 20.76 3.62 28.65
C SER A 43 20.76 3.14 27.19
N PRO A 44 21.36 3.90 26.26
CA PRO A 44 21.23 3.62 24.83
C PRO A 44 21.78 2.24 24.43
N SER A 45 20.90 1.40 23.89
CA SER A 45 21.26 0.10 23.32
C SER A 45 20.45 -0.18 22.06
N ARG A 46 20.94 -1.09 21.22
CA ARG A 46 20.17 -1.64 20.10
C ARG A 46 19.03 -2.55 20.55
N ALA A 47 19.08 -3.04 21.78
CA ALA A 47 18.15 -4.04 22.32
C ALA A 47 16.89 -3.42 22.97
N ASN A 48 16.95 -2.12 23.32
CA ASN A 48 15.86 -1.42 24.02
C ASN A 48 15.18 -0.35 23.15
N ILE A 49 15.31 -0.47 21.83
CA ILE A 49 14.54 0.31 20.87
C ILE A 49 14.26 -0.57 19.66
N GLN A 50 13.02 -0.55 19.17
CA GLN A 50 12.66 -1.34 18.00
C GLN A 50 13.27 -0.72 16.74
N ASN A 51 13.68 -1.56 15.81
CA ASN A 51 14.13 -1.11 14.50
C ASN A 51 13.52 -2.03 13.43
N PRO A 52 12.51 -1.58 12.68
CA PRO A 52 11.85 -2.37 11.64
C PRO A 52 12.81 -2.98 10.60
N ALA A 53 13.93 -2.30 10.29
CA ALA A 53 14.93 -2.81 9.36
C ALA A 53 15.75 -4.00 9.90
N ARG A 54 15.56 -4.38 11.16
CA ARG A 54 16.22 -5.53 11.82
C ARG A 54 15.23 -6.64 12.20
N MET A 55 13.96 -6.45 11.89
CA MET A 55 12.91 -7.45 12.08
C MET A 55 12.81 -8.35 10.84
N ASP A 56 12.14 -9.49 10.96
CA ASP A 56 11.69 -10.20 9.77
C ASP A 56 10.69 -9.35 8.98
N TYR A 57 10.50 -9.68 7.71
CA TYR A 57 9.72 -8.87 6.78
C TYR A 57 8.23 -8.76 7.18
N VAL A 58 7.68 -9.69 7.96
CA VAL A 58 6.30 -9.64 8.43
C VAL A 58 6.17 -8.54 9.48
N HIS A 59 6.92 -8.62 10.58
CA HIS A 59 6.94 -7.59 11.62
C HIS A 59 7.36 -6.20 11.09
N ALA A 60 8.30 -6.19 10.16
CA ALA A 60 8.75 -4.97 9.50
C ALA A 60 7.64 -4.31 8.67
N SER A 61 6.79 -5.11 8.00
CA SER A 61 5.62 -4.63 7.26
C SER A 61 4.46 -4.26 8.20
N ASP A 62 4.25 -5.02 9.26
CA ASP A 62 3.21 -4.80 10.27
C ASP A 62 3.34 -3.43 10.95
N THR A 63 4.57 -2.92 11.06
CA THR A 63 4.86 -1.55 11.50
C THR A 63 4.11 -0.49 10.68
N CYS A 64 3.86 -0.76 9.39
CA CYS A 64 3.08 0.11 8.52
C CYS A 64 1.61 -0.33 8.44
N VAL A 65 1.35 -1.64 8.33
CA VAL A 65 0.01 -2.23 8.18
C VAL A 65 -0.90 -1.92 9.38
N GLN A 66 -0.35 -1.75 10.59
CA GLN A 66 -1.12 -1.33 11.77
C GLN A 66 -1.95 -0.04 11.55
N CYS A 67 -1.51 0.82 10.63
CA CYS A 67 -2.21 2.05 10.25
C CYS A 67 -2.61 2.02 8.77
N HIS A 68 -1.81 1.54 7.84
CA HIS A 68 -2.11 1.58 6.39
C HIS A 68 -2.97 0.40 5.93
N SER A 69 -3.97 0.03 6.71
CA SER A 69 -4.93 -1.01 6.36
C SER A 69 -6.35 -0.71 6.85
N GLN A 70 -7.31 -1.44 6.31
CA GLN A 70 -8.68 -1.56 6.82
C GLN A 70 -8.86 -2.93 7.46
N GLY A 71 -9.61 -2.97 8.55
CA GLY A 71 -9.85 -4.18 9.33
C GLY A 71 -10.54 -3.88 10.65
N ARG A 72 -10.47 -4.84 11.56
CA ARG A 72 -11.10 -4.75 12.89
C ARG A 72 -10.21 -5.37 13.97
N PRO A 73 -10.28 -4.89 15.22
CA PRO A 73 -9.73 -5.61 16.35
C PRO A 73 -10.35 -7.01 16.45
N LEU A 74 -9.60 -8.00 16.93
CA LEU A 74 -10.10 -9.37 17.08
C LEU A 74 -11.31 -9.48 18.03
N THR A 75 -11.41 -8.55 18.98
CA THR A 75 -12.59 -8.38 19.84
C THR A 75 -13.05 -6.94 19.71
N ASN A 76 -14.26 -6.74 19.21
CA ASN A 76 -14.85 -5.41 19.01
C ASN A 76 -16.38 -5.55 19.19
N PRO A 77 -17.05 -4.75 20.02
CA PRO A 77 -16.54 -3.60 20.78
C PRO A 77 -15.63 -3.97 21.97
N ILE A 78 -14.75 -3.05 22.37
CA ILE A 78 -13.91 -3.14 23.58
C ILE A 78 -14.47 -2.15 24.61
N GLU A 79 -14.81 -2.64 25.81
CA GLU A 79 -15.42 -1.83 26.88
C GLU A 79 -16.64 -1.01 26.38
N GLY A 80 -17.45 -1.60 25.47
CA GLY A 80 -18.65 -0.98 24.91
C GLY A 80 -18.43 0.06 23.80
N LYS A 81 -17.18 0.26 23.34
CA LYS A 81 -16.83 1.18 22.26
C LYS A 81 -16.24 0.43 21.07
N TYR A 82 -16.52 0.92 19.86
CA TYR A 82 -15.95 0.41 18.62
C TYR A 82 -14.64 1.12 18.28
N TYR A 83 -13.66 0.36 17.80
CA TYR A 83 -12.35 0.84 17.36
C TYR A 83 -12.05 0.35 15.94
N ASP A 84 -11.27 1.13 15.19
CA ASP A 84 -10.86 0.89 13.78
C ASP A 84 -9.32 0.97 13.62
N TRP A 85 -8.64 0.43 14.63
CA TRP A 85 -7.18 0.30 14.73
C TRP A 85 -6.81 -0.81 15.73
N PRO A 86 -5.58 -1.36 15.70
CA PRO A 86 -5.20 -2.52 16.52
C PRO A 86 -4.94 -2.15 17.97
N VAL A 87 -6.00 -2.12 18.78
CA VAL A 87 -5.95 -1.76 20.20
C VAL A 87 -5.03 -2.71 20.98
N GLY A 88 -4.02 -2.15 21.65
CA GLY A 88 -3.04 -2.91 22.44
C GLY A 88 -1.84 -3.46 21.64
N PHE A 89 -1.81 -3.26 20.32
CA PHE A 89 -0.64 -3.61 19.52
C PHE A 89 0.52 -2.66 19.81
N HIS A 90 1.71 -3.25 19.96
CA HIS A 90 2.98 -2.54 20.01
C HIS A 90 3.93 -3.14 18.96
N VAL A 91 4.73 -2.27 18.33
CA VAL A 91 5.70 -2.72 17.32
C VAL A 91 6.65 -3.77 17.92
N GLY A 92 6.81 -4.87 17.20
CA GLY A 92 7.53 -6.06 17.65
C GLY A 92 6.62 -7.19 18.15
N PHE A 93 5.32 -6.95 18.33
CA PHE A 93 4.33 -8.02 18.52
C PHE A 93 3.80 -8.51 17.17
N ASN A 94 3.14 -9.67 17.14
CA ASN A 94 2.46 -10.13 15.93
C ASN A 94 1.17 -9.33 15.74
N LEU A 95 1.01 -8.61 14.62
CA LEU A 95 -0.18 -7.79 14.39
C LEU A 95 -1.47 -8.62 14.32
N GLN A 96 -1.39 -9.85 13.78
CA GLN A 96 -2.53 -10.76 13.67
C GLN A 96 -3.19 -11.10 15.01
N ASP A 97 -2.47 -10.96 16.14
CA ASP A 97 -3.00 -11.23 17.49
C ASP A 97 -3.89 -10.07 17.99
N TYR A 98 -3.93 -8.95 17.26
CA TYR A 98 -4.67 -7.72 17.61
C TYR A 98 -5.59 -7.25 16.47
N TRP A 99 -5.29 -7.60 15.22
CA TRP A 99 -5.90 -7.04 14.03
C TRP A 99 -6.26 -8.11 13.02
N GLN A 100 -7.52 -8.12 12.59
CA GLN A 100 -7.96 -8.87 11.43
C GLN A 100 -8.16 -7.87 10.28
N LEU A 101 -7.45 -8.07 9.17
CA LEU A 101 -7.72 -7.31 7.95
C LEU A 101 -9.17 -7.53 7.49
N GLU A 102 -9.75 -6.50 6.88
CA GLU A 102 -11.14 -6.53 6.43
C GLU A 102 -11.38 -7.70 5.48
N GLU A 103 -12.40 -8.50 5.77
CA GLU A 103 -12.78 -9.65 4.95
C GLU A 103 -13.43 -9.16 3.65
N HIS A 104 -13.29 -9.95 2.58
CA HIS A 104 -13.95 -9.67 1.30
C HIS A 104 -14.32 -10.97 0.60
N THR A 105 -15.32 -10.89 -0.26
CA THR A 105 -15.79 -11.99 -1.10
C THR A 105 -15.39 -11.69 -2.54
N LEU A 106 -14.62 -12.58 -3.17
CA LEU A 106 -14.27 -12.43 -4.58
C LEU A 106 -15.53 -12.48 -5.45
N GLY A 107 -15.59 -11.60 -6.45
CA GLY A 107 -16.76 -11.41 -7.31
C GLY A 107 -17.72 -10.32 -6.84
N GLU A 108 -17.53 -9.77 -5.63
CA GLU A 108 -18.40 -8.75 -5.05
C GLU A 108 -17.63 -7.45 -4.78
N THR A 109 -18.19 -6.31 -5.17
CA THR A 109 -17.69 -5.00 -4.74
C THR A 109 -18.23 -4.69 -3.35
N SER A 110 -17.35 -4.43 -2.39
CA SER A 110 -17.71 -3.94 -1.06
C SER A 110 -17.29 -2.48 -0.88
N PHE A 111 -17.54 -1.92 0.30
CA PHE A 111 -17.04 -0.59 0.66
C PHE A 111 -15.50 -0.51 0.70
N THR A 112 -14.82 -1.64 0.86
CA THR A 112 -13.36 -1.69 1.03
C THR A 112 -12.66 -2.37 -0.13
N HIS A 113 -13.30 -3.29 -0.86
CA HIS A 113 -12.63 -4.05 -1.91
C HIS A 113 -13.43 -4.06 -3.21
N PHE A 114 -12.71 -4.04 -4.33
CA PHE A 114 -13.23 -4.42 -5.63
C PHE A 114 -13.42 -5.94 -5.73
N PRO A 115 -14.14 -6.45 -6.75
CA PRO A 115 -14.43 -7.87 -6.90
C PRO A 115 -13.20 -8.79 -7.00
N ASP A 116 -12.04 -8.26 -7.37
CA ASP A 116 -10.78 -9.02 -7.46
C ASP A 116 -9.98 -9.02 -6.14
N GLY A 117 -10.47 -8.32 -5.11
CA GLY A 117 -9.77 -8.13 -3.83
C GLY A 117 -8.80 -6.94 -3.80
N THR A 118 -8.74 -6.12 -4.85
CA THR A 118 -7.97 -4.87 -4.84
C THR A 118 -8.71 -3.80 -4.04
N ALA A 119 -7.99 -2.90 -3.36
CA ALA A 119 -8.54 -1.81 -2.57
C ALA A 119 -9.55 -0.93 -3.33
N HIS A 120 -10.70 -0.68 -2.72
CA HIS A 120 -11.76 0.24 -3.17
C HIS A 120 -11.99 1.36 -2.13
N LYS A 121 -10.97 1.64 -1.31
CA LYS A 121 -10.96 2.72 -0.32
C LYS A 121 -9.53 3.16 -0.01
N ASN A 122 -9.35 4.41 0.45
CA ASN A 122 -8.06 4.87 0.98
C ASN A 122 -7.68 4.13 2.28
N ARG A 123 -6.38 4.17 2.62
CA ARG A 123 -5.77 3.47 3.76
C ARG A 123 -5.88 1.94 3.65
N MET A 124 -5.59 1.41 2.45
CA MET A 124 -5.64 -0.03 2.16
C MET A 124 -4.38 -0.55 1.47
N GLN A 125 -3.30 0.23 1.47
CA GLN A 125 -2.03 -0.17 0.88
C GLN A 125 -1.52 -1.48 1.49
N GLY A 126 -1.73 -1.70 2.79
CA GLY A 126 -1.44 -2.94 3.49
C GLY A 126 -2.30 -4.12 3.02
N ASN A 127 -3.61 -3.93 2.85
CA ASN A 127 -4.52 -4.97 2.34
C ASN A 127 -4.10 -5.45 0.93
N ASP A 128 -3.71 -4.52 0.07
CA ASP A 128 -3.16 -4.80 -1.25
C ASP A 128 -1.75 -5.42 -1.20
N PHE A 129 -0.89 -4.91 -0.32
CA PHE A 129 0.52 -5.31 -0.27
C PHE A 129 0.69 -6.75 0.19
N VAL A 130 -0.05 -7.20 1.22
CA VAL A 130 0.09 -8.56 1.78
C VAL A 130 -0.29 -9.68 0.82
N GLN A 131 -1.14 -9.40 -0.18
CA GLN A 131 -1.47 -10.35 -1.25
C GLN A 131 -0.47 -10.33 -2.42
N SER A 132 0.44 -9.35 -2.45
CA SER A 132 1.36 -9.13 -3.57
C SER A 132 2.48 -10.17 -3.65
N VAL A 133 3.10 -10.28 -4.83
CA VAL A 133 4.35 -11.05 -4.99
C VAL A 133 5.50 -10.41 -4.19
N MET A 134 5.51 -9.08 -4.03
CA MET A 134 6.55 -8.37 -3.29
C MET A 134 6.58 -8.80 -1.82
N TYR A 135 5.42 -8.82 -1.16
CA TYR A 135 5.30 -9.30 0.21
C TYR A 135 5.75 -10.75 0.37
N ARG A 136 5.31 -11.65 -0.53
CA ARG A 136 5.74 -13.06 -0.53
C ARG A 136 7.23 -13.26 -0.80
N ARG A 137 7.93 -12.25 -1.32
CA ARG A 137 9.38 -12.26 -1.56
C ARG A 137 10.18 -11.50 -0.49
N GLY A 138 9.52 -11.06 0.58
CA GLY A 138 10.16 -10.38 1.71
C GLY A 138 10.50 -8.91 1.47
N VAL A 139 9.97 -8.31 0.40
CA VAL A 139 10.05 -6.85 0.20
C VAL A 139 9.16 -6.19 1.26
N THR A 140 9.61 -5.05 1.80
CA THR A 140 8.89 -4.29 2.84
C THR A 140 8.50 -2.91 2.33
N CYS A 141 7.62 -2.22 3.06
CA CYS A 141 7.20 -0.86 2.72
C CYS A 141 8.40 0.10 2.58
N PHE A 142 9.36 0.02 3.50
CA PHE A 142 10.57 0.86 3.49
C PHE A 142 11.67 0.37 2.51
N SER A 143 11.41 -0.68 1.74
CA SER A 143 12.18 -0.95 0.52
C SER A 143 11.90 0.11 -0.55
N CYS A 144 10.69 0.69 -0.52
CA CYS A 144 10.27 1.76 -1.43
C CYS A 144 10.21 3.14 -0.76
N HIS A 145 9.78 3.21 0.49
CA HIS A 145 9.59 4.48 1.21
C HIS A 145 10.75 4.81 2.16
N ASP A 146 11.09 6.09 2.27
CA ASP A 146 11.98 6.64 3.29
C ASP A 146 11.14 7.32 4.38
N VAL A 147 10.93 6.58 5.48
CA VAL A 147 10.11 7.03 6.60
C VAL A 147 10.75 8.17 7.41
N HIS A 148 12.01 8.53 7.12
CA HIS A 148 12.71 9.64 7.76
C HIS A 148 12.84 10.86 6.84
N GLY A 149 12.21 10.83 5.68
CA GLY A 149 12.11 11.97 4.77
C GLY A 149 13.02 11.86 3.56
N THR A 150 12.48 12.26 2.42
CA THR A 150 13.18 12.32 1.13
C THR A 150 12.60 13.43 0.27
N GLY A 151 13.33 13.86 -0.77
CA GLY A 151 12.86 14.88 -1.71
C GLY A 151 11.85 14.36 -2.74
N ASN A 152 11.61 13.04 -2.79
CA ASN A 152 10.71 12.43 -3.77
C ASN A 152 9.27 12.41 -3.26
N TYR A 153 8.32 12.49 -4.20
CA TYR A 153 6.89 12.35 -3.91
C TYR A 153 6.58 11.04 -3.16
N ALA A 154 5.57 11.08 -2.27
CA ALA A 154 5.13 9.97 -1.44
C ALA A 154 6.25 9.34 -0.59
N GLU A 155 7.26 10.13 -0.22
CA GLU A 155 8.42 9.69 0.55
C GLU A 155 9.17 8.52 -0.12
N LEU A 156 9.27 8.48 -1.46
CA LEU A 156 9.99 7.40 -2.13
C LEU A 156 11.51 7.53 -1.98
N ARG A 157 12.22 6.41 -1.77
CA ARG A 157 13.69 6.40 -1.66
C ARG A 157 14.38 6.84 -2.96
N LEU A 158 13.73 6.58 -4.09
CA LEU A 158 14.19 6.93 -5.44
C LEU A 158 13.00 7.41 -6.28
N PRO A 159 13.22 8.15 -7.38
CA PRO A 159 12.19 8.43 -8.37
C PRO A 159 11.45 7.15 -8.84
N PRO A 160 10.16 7.24 -9.24
CA PRO A 160 9.30 6.07 -9.46
C PRO A 160 9.90 4.97 -10.34
N ASN A 161 10.43 5.29 -11.52
CA ASN A 161 11.03 4.26 -12.37
C ASN A 161 12.33 3.68 -11.80
N GLN A 162 13.15 4.54 -11.20
CA GLN A 162 14.44 4.12 -10.65
C GLN A 162 14.25 3.13 -9.51
N ILE A 163 13.21 3.31 -8.69
CA ILE A 163 12.91 2.36 -7.61
C ILE A 163 12.55 0.98 -8.14
N CYS A 164 11.72 0.92 -9.19
CA CYS A 164 11.35 -0.34 -9.83
C CYS A 164 12.57 -1.00 -10.47
N PHE A 165 13.42 -0.24 -11.15
CA PHE A 165 14.61 -0.75 -11.84
C PHE A 165 15.72 -1.26 -10.91
N THR A 166 15.68 -0.95 -9.60
CA THR A 166 16.59 -1.59 -8.64
C THR A 166 16.48 -3.12 -8.67
N CYS A 167 15.28 -3.63 -8.96
CA CYS A 167 15.00 -5.06 -9.08
C CYS A 167 14.56 -5.44 -10.50
N HIS A 168 13.81 -4.59 -11.21
CA HIS A 168 13.17 -4.86 -12.50
C HIS A 168 13.88 -4.16 -13.67
N GLY A 169 15.20 -4.05 -13.61
CA GLY A 169 15.98 -3.38 -14.65
C GLY A 169 15.96 -4.13 -16.00
N PRO A 170 16.30 -3.45 -17.11
CA PRO A 170 16.43 -4.09 -18.42
C PRO A 170 17.39 -5.29 -18.38
N GLY A 171 16.95 -6.42 -18.95
CA GLY A 171 17.74 -7.65 -18.99
C GLY A 171 17.78 -8.45 -17.67
N MET A 172 17.14 -7.97 -16.60
CA MET A 172 16.98 -8.75 -15.37
C MET A 172 15.87 -9.81 -15.55
N PRO A 173 15.98 -11.00 -14.94
CA PRO A 173 14.97 -12.07 -15.08
C PRO A 173 13.54 -11.66 -14.68
N ASN A 174 13.43 -10.72 -13.75
CA ASN A 174 12.19 -10.16 -13.25
C ASN A 174 11.82 -8.83 -13.92
N GLY A 175 12.66 -8.27 -14.79
CA GLY A 175 12.38 -7.03 -15.53
C GLY A 175 11.46 -7.24 -16.75
N PRO A 176 11.10 -6.13 -17.44
CA PRO A 176 10.43 -6.20 -18.75
C PRO A 176 11.22 -7.05 -19.75
N ARG A 177 10.52 -7.79 -20.60
CA ARG A 177 11.14 -8.67 -21.62
C ARG A 177 11.41 -7.99 -22.97
N THR A 178 11.27 -6.67 -23.02
CA THR A 178 11.58 -5.84 -24.18
C THR A 178 13.00 -5.27 -24.06
N ALA A 179 13.56 -4.74 -25.15
CA ALA A 179 14.89 -4.16 -25.13
C ALA A 179 14.89 -2.75 -24.51
N THR A 180 13.77 -2.03 -24.64
CA THR A 180 13.64 -0.65 -24.14
C THR A 180 12.39 -0.44 -23.27
N LEU A 181 12.38 0.66 -22.51
CA LEU A 181 11.22 1.09 -21.74
C LEU A 181 10.05 1.47 -22.64
N GLU A 182 10.33 2.15 -23.74
CA GLU A 182 9.33 2.56 -24.72
C GLU A 182 8.68 1.36 -25.41
N GLU A 183 9.44 0.30 -25.70
CA GLU A 183 8.86 -0.95 -26.21
C GLU A 183 7.97 -1.65 -25.18
N HIS A 184 8.24 -1.50 -23.88
CA HIS A 184 7.41 -2.10 -22.84
C HIS A 184 6.14 -1.31 -22.57
N THR A 185 6.30 0.01 -22.43
CA THR A 185 5.24 0.92 -21.99
C THR A 185 4.43 1.45 -23.15
N HIS A 186 4.97 1.42 -24.37
CA HIS A 186 4.47 2.09 -25.58
C HIS A 186 4.26 3.59 -25.38
N HIS A 187 4.97 4.18 -24.41
CA HIS A 187 5.01 5.60 -24.14
C HIS A 187 6.44 6.09 -24.31
N ARG A 188 6.59 7.32 -24.80
CA ARG A 188 7.90 7.97 -24.90
C ARG A 188 8.52 8.09 -23.50
N ALA A 189 9.80 7.75 -23.35
CA ALA A 189 10.50 7.90 -22.08
C ALA A 189 10.42 9.33 -21.53
N GLY A 190 10.28 9.43 -20.21
CA GLY A 190 10.15 10.69 -19.49
C GLY A 190 8.75 11.30 -19.55
N THR A 191 7.76 10.58 -20.09
CA THR A 191 6.34 10.97 -19.97
C THR A 191 5.69 10.26 -18.78
N PRO A 192 4.60 10.80 -18.21
CA PRO A 192 3.89 10.12 -17.12
C PRO A 192 3.49 8.68 -17.47
N GLY A 193 3.04 8.42 -18.70
CA GLY A 193 2.68 7.06 -19.13
C GLY A 193 3.87 6.08 -19.25
N SER A 194 5.11 6.58 -19.22
CA SER A 194 6.31 5.73 -19.16
C SER A 194 6.71 5.36 -17.72
N GLU A 195 5.96 5.80 -16.70
CA GLU A 195 6.22 5.42 -15.32
C GLU A 195 5.61 4.06 -14.96
N CYS A 196 6.38 3.18 -14.32
CA CYS A 196 5.92 1.84 -13.94
C CYS A 196 4.66 1.91 -13.07
N VAL A 197 4.61 2.89 -12.14
CA VAL A 197 3.50 3.08 -11.22
C VAL A 197 2.20 3.49 -11.92
N SER A 198 2.27 4.11 -13.11
CA SER A 198 1.06 4.50 -13.87
C SER A 198 0.29 3.29 -14.38
N CYS A 199 0.97 2.18 -14.65
CA CYS A 199 0.35 0.95 -15.15
C CYS A 199 0.23 -0.16 -14.11
N HIS A 200 1.23 -0.30 -13.24
CA HIS A 200 1.29 -1.37 -12.24
C HIS A 200 0.77 -0.96 -10.86
N MET A 201 0.62 0.33 -10.60
CA MET A 201 0.01 0.85 -9.38
C MET A 201 -1.03 1.92 -9.74
N PRO A 202 -2.01 1.61 -10.62
CA PRO A 202 -2.92 2.62 -11.12
C PRO A 202 -3.72 3.27 -9.99
N ALA A 203 -4.10 4.53 -10.21
CA ALA A 203 -5.09 5.21 -9.38
C ALA A 203 -6.45 4.55 -9.62
N ILE A 204 -6.95 3.84 -8.62
CA ILE A 204 -8.15 2.98 -8.74
C ILE A 204 -9.35 3.49 -7.95
N GLU A 205 -9.16 4.44 -7.04
CA GLU A 205 -10.26 5.04 -6.28
C GLU A 205 -9.87 6.42 -5.75
N THR A 206 -10.86 7.31 -5.57
CA THR A 206 -10.69 8.62 -4.93
C THR A 206 -11.68 8.75 -3.78
N THR A 207 -11.24 8.47 -2.55
CA THR A 207 -12.16 8.52 -1.39
C THR A 207 -12.14 9.83 -0.61
N LEU A 208 -11.07 10.64 -0.73
CA LEU A 208 -10.94 11.90 0.00
C LEU A 208 -10.29 12.97 -0.87
N ALA A 209 -11.07 13.99 -1.23
CA ALA A 209 -10.63 15.12 -2.05
C ALA A 209 -9.87 14.68 -3.31
N ASN A 210 -8.61 15.08 -3.46
CA ASN A 210 -7.76 14.73 -4.61
C ASN A 210 -6.74 13.62 -4.27
N VAL A 211 -6.96 12.86 -3.19
CA VAL A 211 -6.08 11.76 -2.80
C VAL A 211 -6.53 10.48 -3.49
N ASN A 212 -5.78 10.13 -4.53
CA ASN A 212 -5.98 8.89 -5.27
C ASN A 212 -5.36 7.71 -4.54
N VAL A 213 -6.09 6.61 -4.49
CA VAL A 213 -5.61 5.32 -4.00
C VAL A 213 -4.89 4.65 -5.16
N HIS A 214 -3.57 4.57 -5.05
CA HIS A 214 -2.75 3.75 -5.95
C HIS A 214 -2.73 2.30 -5.45
N ALA A 215 -3.06 1.36 -6.35
CA ALA A 215 -3.06 -0.06 -6.03
C ALA A 215 -1.65 -0.52 -5.58
N HIS A 216 -1.56 -1.27 -4.49
CA HIS A 216 -0.29 -1.86 -4.01
C HIS A 216 -0.23 -3.38 -4.27
N THR A 217 -1.09 -3.89 -5.14
CA THR A 217 -1.02 -5.27 -5.64
C THR A 217 0.10 -5.43 -6.69
N PHE A 218 0.57 -4.31 -7.25
CA PHE A 218 1.54 -4.20 -8.36
C PHE A 218 1.09 -4.87 -9.67
N GLN A 219 -0.18 -5.26 -9.74
CA GLN A 219 -0.74 -5.93 -10.91
C GLN A 219 -1.14 -4.90 -11.96
N PHE A 220 -0.95 -5.28 -13.23
CA PHE A 220 -1.51 -4.52 -14.33
C PHE A 220 -3.02 -4.78 -14.40
N ILE A 221 -3.82 -3.76 -14.10
CA ILE A 221 -5.29 -3.84 -14.19
C ILE A 221 -5.67 -3.64 -15.66
N THR A 222 -6.11 -4.72 -16.30
CA THR A 222 -6.41 -4.72 -17.73
C THR A 222 -7.74 -4.04 -18.04
N PRO A 223 -7.94 -3.56 -19.26
CA PRO A 223 -9.26 -3.13 -19.75
C PRO A 223 -10.37 -4.18 -19.54
N ALA A 224 -10.06 -5.48 -19.72
CA ALA A 224 -10.99 -6.57 -19.47
C ALA A 224 -11.43 -6.66 -17.99
N MET A 225 -10.52 -6.39 -17.05
CA MET A 225 -10.87 -6.29 -15.63
C MET A 225 -11.82 -5.12 -15.37
N THR A 226 -11.65 -3.98 -16.04
CA THR A 226 -12.62 -2.88 -15.94
C THR A 226 -13.98 -3.28 -16.49
N GLU A 227 -14.04 -3.94 -17.65
CA GLU A 227 -15.30 -4.41 -18.22
C GLU A 227 -16.05 -5.35 -17.27
N LYS A 228 -15.33 -6.32 -16.69
CA LYS A 228 -15.88 -7.37 -15.84
C LYS A 228 -16.18 -6.92 -14.41
N TYR A 229 -15.25 -6.20 -13.78
CA TYR A 229 -15.25 -5.90 -12.35
C TYR A 229 -15.41 -4.41 -12.03
N LYS A 230 -15.50 -3.54 -13.06
CA LYS A 230 -15.66 -2.09 -12.93
C LYS A 230 -14.50 -1.37 -12.21
N ILE A 231 -13.35 -2.03 -12.13
CA ILE A 231 -12.12 -1.48 -11.55
C ILE A 231 -11.47 -0.54 -12.57
N PRO A 232 -11.10 0.71 -12.23
CA PRO A 232 -10.40 1.59 -13.16
C PRO A 232 -9.08 0.96 -13.65
N ASN A 233 -8.88 0.89 -14.97
CA ASN A 233 -7.62 0.41 -15.55
C ASN A 233 -6.63 1.55 -15.77
N ALA A 234 -5.36 1.19 -16.00
CA ALA A 234 -4.28 2.14 -16.25
C ALA A 234 -4.43 2.99 -17.53
N CYS A 235 -5.18 2.51 -18.52
CA CYS A 235 -5.24 3.13 -19.84
C CYS A 235 -6.27 4.27 -19.88
N THR A 236 -7.55 3.95 -19.61
CA THR A 236 -8.65 4.91 -19.73
C THR A 236 -8.70 5.91 -18.57
N SER A 237 -7.92 5.68 -17.50
CA SER A 237 -7.70 6.69 -16.45
C SER A 237 -6.85 7.88 -16.94
N CYS A 238 -5.98 7.69 -17.94
CA CYS A 238 -5.24 8.77 -18.59
C CYS A 238 -5.86 9.19 -19.93
N HIS A 239 -6.30 8.21 -20.72
CA HIS A 239 -6.95 8.41 -22.01
C HIS A 239 -8.47 8.55 -21.85
N THR A 240 -8.89 9.61 -21.18
CA THR A 240 -10.29 9.83 -20.77
C THR A 240 -11.27 10.04 -21.94
N ASP A 241 -10.76 10.32 -23.14
CA ASP A 241 -11.52 10.43 -24.39
C ASP A 241 -11.67 9.09 -25.14
N LYS A 242 -11.07 8.00 -24.62
CA LYS A 242 -11.07 6.68 -25.25
C LYS A 242 -11.95 5.69 -24.51
N THR A 243 -12.40 4.68 -25.25
CA THR A 243 -13.22 3.59 -24.71
C THR A 243 -12.34 2.48 -24.15
N ILE A 244 -12.92 1.62 -23.29
CA ILE A 244 -12.25 0.40 -22.81
C ILE A 244 -11.88 -0.50 -24.01
N ALA A 245 -12.78 -0.61 -25.00
CA ALA A 245 -12.54 -1.37 -26.23
C ALA A 245 -11.32 -0.85 -27.02
N TRP A 246 -11.09 0.46 -27.07
CA TRP A 246 -9.87 1.02 -27.68
C TRP A 246 -8.61 0.56 -26.94
N ALA A 247 -8.62 0.60 -25.61
CA ALA A 247 -7.46 0.15 -24.82
C ALA A 247 -7.21 -1.36 -24.99
N THR A 248 -8.28 -2.16 -25.02
CA THR A 248 -8.21 -3.60 -25.33
C THR A 248 -7.60 -3.85 -26.71
N ASP A 249 -8.03 -3.11 -27.73
CA ASP A 249 -7.51 -3.25 -29.10
C ASP A 249 -6.04 -2.81 -29.20
N ALA A 250 -5.66 -1.71 -28.55
CA ALA A 250 -4.27 -1.26 -28.49
C ALA A 250 -3.35 -2.36 -27.91
N LEU A 251 -3.74 -2.94 -26.76
CA LEU A 251 -2.97 -4.02 -26.12
C LEU A 251 -2.88 -5.28 -26.99
N ARG A 252 -3.86 -5.58 -27.85
CA ARG A 252 -3.80 -6.75 -28.75
C ARG A 252 -2.67 -6.66 -29.77
N HIS A 253 -2.27 -5.45 -30.13
CA HIS A 253 -1.20 -5.19 -31.09
C HIS A 253 0.19 -5.21 -30.45
N TRP A 254 0.29 -5.29 -29.12
CA TRP A 254 1.57 -5.33 -28.40
C TRP A 254 2.18 -6.74 -28.50
N PRO A 255 3.38 -6.90 -29.09
CA PRO A 255 3.99 -8.22 -29.31
C PRO A 255 4.36 -8.95 -28.02
N GLU A 256 4.57 -8.22 -26.93
CA GLU A 256 4.92 -8.73 -25.60
C GLU A 256 3.71 -8.97 -24.69
N ARG A 257 2.48 -8.80 -25.21
CA ARG A 257 1.27 -9.08 -24.45
C ARG A 257 1.23 -10.53 -24.00
N SER A 258 0.80 -10.77 -22.76
CA SER A 258 0.49 -12.13 -22.32
C SER A 258 -0.91 -12.52 -22.82
N PRO A 259 -1.05 -13.53 -23.70
CA PRO A 259 -2.37 -14.01 -24.12
C PRO A 259 -3.18 -14.58 -22.95
N TRP A 260 -2.53 -14.95 -21.85
CA TRP A 260 -3.17 -15.53 -20.66
C TRP A 260 -3.59 -14.52 -19.60
N ARG A 261 -3.10 -13.27 -19.68
CA ARG A 261 -3.38 -12.23 -18.65
C ARG A 261 -4.17 -11.05 -19.19
N ILE A 262 -4.29 -10.90 -20.51
CA ILE A 262 -4.88 -9.73 -21.18
C ILE A 262 -6.23 -10.08 -21.87
N GLU A 263 -6.61 -11.37 -21.88
CA GLU A 263 -7.91 -11.86 -22.37
C GLU A 263 -8.83 -12.31 -21.22
#